data_AF-A0AAV0VN33-F1
#
_entry.id   AF-A0AAV0VN33-F1
#
_cell.length_a   1.000
_cell.length_b   1.000
_cell.length_c   1.000
_cell.angle_alpha   90.00
_cell.angle_beta   90.00
_cell.angle_gamma   90.00
#
_symmetry.space_group_name_H-M   'P 1'
#
loop_
_entity.id
_entity.type
_entity.pdbx_description
1 polymer ?
#
loop_
_entity_poly.entity_id
_entity_poly.type
_entity_poly.pdbx_seq_one_letter_code
_entity_poly.pdbx_strand_id
1 'polypeptide(L)'
;MNDLKNIQEFKINEDNLKYGLSTLHAWINFLKCILNISYKLNIHESTSRMSKEEKGKVLQQKKNIQQTFWNDMGIKVDKIVQGQGTSNTGNVARRFFKNAEMSSKITGVDLNLIKKLGDILIAISSGYEINFESFDEYCKETAELYIELYNWYRMPPSMHKILLHGSIVIKHALVPIGLLSEEAQKACNKNYKNFRENHTRKISRLSTNTDLMHALLISSDPEISSKRNILKTPFTELPSSVKQLIITENDEETEDSDVCSDSE
;
A
#
# COMPACT_ATOMS: atom_id res chain seq x y z
N MET A 1 -0.55 -16.43 14.23
CA MET A 1 -0.41 -15.10 13.57
C MET A 1 0.12 -14.05 14.53
N ASN A 2 -0.39 -13.93 15.76
CA ASN A 2 0.17 -12.99 16.75
C ASN A 2 1.23 -13.62 17.68
N ASP A 3 1.61 -14.88 17.45
CA ASP A 3 2.62 -15.57 18.25
C ASP A 3 3.94 -15.60 17.49
N LEU A 4 4.79 -14.59 17.73
CA LEU A 4 6.02 -14.37 16.98
C LEU A 4 7.02 -15.52 17.10
N LYS A 5 7.11 -16.14 18.28
CA LYS A 5 8.09 -17.20 18.57
C LYS A 5 7.84 -18.42 17.70
N ASN A 6 6.58 -18.87 17.67
CA ASN A 6 6.18 -20.01 16.86
C ASN A 6 6.28 -19.72 15.35
N ILE A 7 6.25 -18.46 14.91
CA ILE A 7 6.31 -18.10 13.48
C ILE A 7 7.76 -18.11 12.95
N GLN A 8 8.73 -17.73 13.76
CA GLN A 8 10.15 -17.76 13.37
C GLN A 8 10.65 -19.19 13.11
N GLU A 9 10.01 -20.19 13.70
CA GLU A 9 10.33 -21.61 13.51
C GLU A 9 9.73 -22.22 12.23
N PHE A 10 8.81 -21.53 11.54
CA PHE A 10 8.21 -22.07 10.32
C PHE A 10 9.16 -22.04 9.14
N LYS A 11 9.42 -23.21 8.56
CA LYS A 11 10.16 -23.34 7.30
C LYS A 11 9.35 -22.73 6.14
N ILE A 12 9.95 -21.77 5.46
CA ILE A 12 9.35 -21.10 4.30
C ILE A 12 9.47 -22.00 3.08
N ASN A 13 8.38 -22.07 2.31
CA ASN A 13 8.44 -22.66 0.97
C ASN A 13 8.88 -21.58 -0.03
N GLU A 14 10.10 -21.70 -0.54
CA GLU A 14 10.73 -20.76 -1.47
C GLU A 14 9.91 -20.56 -2.76
N ASP A 15 9.19 -21.59 -3.23
CA ASP A 15 8.33 -21.50 -4.42
C ASP A 15 7.22 -20.44 -4.27
N ASN A 16 6.84 -20.09 -3.04
CA ASN A 16 5.81 -19.09 -2.78
C ASN A 16 6.34 -17.66 -2.80
N LEU A 17 7.66 -17.46 -2.82
CA LEU A 17 8.26 -16.13 -2.85
C LEU A 17 8.04 -15.44 -4.20
N LYS A 18 7.88 -16.21 -5.29
CA LYS A 18 7.57 -15.69 -6.64
C LYS A 18 6.29 -14.87 -6.74
N TYR A 19 5.38 -15.02 -5.78
CA TYR A 19 4.13 -14.24 -5.75
C TYR A 19 4.31 -12.81 -5.23
N GLY A 20 5.52 -12.46 -4.75
CA GLY A 20 5.87 -11.10 -4.35
C GLY A 20 5.00 -10.52 -3.23
N LEU A 21 4.99 -9.19 -3.13
CA LEU A 21 4.12 -8.43 -2.23
C LEU A 21 3.16 -7.55 -3.04
N SER A 22 1.89 -7.58 -2.66
CA SER A 22 0.84 -6.78 -3.29
C SER A 22 0.73 -5.43 -2.57
N THR A 23 1.42 -4.42 -3.09
CA THR A 23 1.61 -3.12 -2.42
C THR A 23 0.30 -2.34 -2.29
N LEU A 24 -0.54 -2.29 -3.34
CA LEU A 24 -1.84 -1.60 -3.26
C LEU A 24 -2.77 -2.24 -2.24
N HIS A 25 -2.86 -3.58 -2.25
CA HIS A 25 -3.71 -4.25 -1.26
C HIS A 25 -3.13 -4.14 0.16
N ALA A 26 -1.81 -4.02 0.32
CA ALA A 26 -1.20 -3.75 1.63
C ALA A 26 -1.74 -2.45 2.23
N TRP A 27 -1.70 -1.34 1.48
CA TRP A 27 -2.26 -0.05 1.91
C TRP A 27 -3.72 -0.18 2.38
N ILE A 28 -4.56 -0.84 1.58
CA ILE A 28 -5.98 -1.00 1.87
C ILE A 28 -6.21 -1.91 3.09
N ASN A 29 -5.45 -3.00 3.22
CA ASN A 29 -5.60 -3.96 4.30
C ASN A 29 -5.10 -3.40 5.64
N PHE A 30 -4.04 -2.60 5.63
CA PHE A 30 -3.51 -1.94 6.83
C PHE A 30 -4.50 -0.88 7.33
N LEU A 31 -5.06 -0.07 6.43
CA LEU A 31 -6.15 0.85 6.77
C LEU A 31 -7.34 0.11 7.40
N LYS A 32 -7.80 -0.98 6.76
CA LYS A 32 -8.90 -1.80 7.29
C LYS A 32 -8.58 -2.37 8.67
N CYS A 33 -7.34 -2.81 8.90
CA CYS A 33 -6.91 -3.32 10.20
C CYS A 33 -7.08 -2.26 11.29
N ILE A 34 -6.51 -1.07 11.07
CA ILE A 34 -6.55 0.03 12.04
C ILE A 34 -7.99 0.47 12.31
N LEU A 35 -8.81 0.60 11.25
CA LEU A 35 -10.23 0.92 11.42
C LEU A 35 -10.97 -0.14 12.25
N ASN A 36 -10.72 -1.42 12.00
CA ASN A 36 -11.36 -2.49 12.77
C ASN A 36 -10.92 -2.54 14.23
N ILE A 37 -9.66 -2.23 14.52
CA ILE A 37 -9.16 -2.06 15.89
C ILE A 37 -9.91 -0.89 16.53
N SER A 38 -9.91 0.26 15.87
CA SER A 38 -10.57 1.48 16.32
C SER A 38 -12.06 1.30 16.66
N TYR A 39 -12.80 0.56 15.83
CA TYR A 39 -14.21 0.27 16.07
C TYR A 39 -14.47 -0.59 17.31
N LYS A 40 -13.45 -1.31 17.79
CA LYS A 40 -13.54 -2.31 18.87
C LYS A 40 -12.73 -1.96 20.11
N LEU A 41 -12.05 -0.80 20.13
CA LEU A 41 -11.20 -0.39 21.25
C LEU A 41 -11.92 -0.50 22.60
N ASN A 42 -13.20 -0.16 22.67
CA ASN A 42 -13.95 -0.17 23.95
C ASN A 42 -14.48 -1.54 24.39
N ILE A 43 -14.27 -2.60 23.60
CA ILE A 43 -14.86 -3.93 23.85
C ILE A 43 -13.77 -4.98 24.08
N HIS A 44 -12.59 -4.83 23.45
CA HIS A 44 -11.43 -5.72 23.63
C HIS A 44 -11.72 -7.23 23.43
N GLU A 45 -12.73 -7.59 22.64
CA GLU A 45 -13.06 -8.99 22.35
C GLU A 45 -12.74 -9.41 20.92
N SER A 46 -12.27 -10.65 20.77
CA SER A 46 -12.19 -11.34 19.48
C SER A 46 -13.59 -11.51 18.88
N THR A 47 -13.72 -11.18 17.60
CA THR A 47 -14.98 -11.03 16.83
C THR A 47 -15.99 -12.18 16.95
N SER A 48 -15.57 -13.35 17.39
CA SER A 48 -16.36 -14.59 17.36
C SER A 48 -17.43 -14.69 18.45
N ARG A 49 -17.47 -13.83 19.48
CA ARG A 49 -18.40 -13.96 20.62
C ARG A 49 -19.22 -12.72 20.98
N MET A 50 -19.31 -11.72 20.10
CA MET A 50 -20.01 -10.47 20.41
C MET A 50 -21.53 -10.64 20.53
N SER A 51 -22.09 -10.14 21.63
CA SER A 51 -23.52 -9.98 21.88
C SER A 51 -24.18 -8.99 20.90
N LYS A 52 -25.52 -8.97 20.85
CA LYS A 52 -26.26 -8.01 20.01
C LYS A 52 -26.01 -6.56 20.43
N GLU A 53 -25.88 -6.29 21.73
CA GLU A 53 -25.65 -4.96 22.26
C GLU A 53 -24.26 -4.43 21.89
N GLU A 54 -23.22 -5.26 22.02
CA GLU A 54 -21.86 -4.91 21.62
C GLU A 54 -21.75 -4.64 20.12
N LYS A 55 -22.45 -5.42 19.29
CA LYS A 55 -22.54 -5.14 17.84
C LYS A 55 -23.17 -3.77 17.58
N GLY A 56 -24.18 -3.38 18.36
CA GLY A 56 -24.77 -2.04 18.32
C GLY A 56 -23.76 -0.95 18.65
N LYS A 57 -22.98 -1.12 19.74
CA LYS A 57 -21.92 -0.18 20.15
C LYS A 57 -20.84 -0.02 19.08
N VAL A 58 -20.36 -1.12 18.49
CA VAL A 58 -19.38 -1.08 17.38
C VAL A 58 -19.94 -0.36 16.17
N LEU A 59 -21.21 -0.60 15.81
CA LEU A 59 -21.83 0.07 14.67
C LEU A 59 -21.96 1.58 14.91
N GLN A 60 -22.28 1.99 16.14
CA GLN A 60 -22.33 3.41 16.51
C GLN A 60 -20.94 4.05 16.47
N GLN A 61 -19.93 3.39 17.04
CA GLN A 61 -18.55 3.86 17.03
C GLN A 61 -18.02 3.99 15.59
N LYS A 62 -18.32 3.01 14.74
CA LYS A 62 -18.02 3.05 13.31
C LYS A 62 -18.64 4.27 12.63
N LYS A 63 -19.92 4.56 12.85
CA LYS A 63 -20.59 5.74 12.28
C LYS A 63 -19.94 7.04 12.77
N ASN A 64 -19.62 7.13 14.06
CA ASN A 64 -18.95 8.30 14.63
C ASN A 64 -17.60 8.55 13.96
N ILE A 65 -16.74 7.54 13.92
CA ILE A 65 -15.41 7.62 13.28
C ILE A 65 -15.52 7.98 11.80
N GLN A 66 -16.46 7.37 11.07
CA GLN A 66 -16.70 7.68 9.66
C GLN A 66 -17.08 9.15 9.45
N GLN A 67 -17.90 9.71 10.34
CA GLN A 67 -18.32 11.11 10.27
C GLN A 67 -17.16 12.05 10.62
N THR A 68 -16.37 11.75 11.65
CA THR A 68 -15.20 12.55 12.03
C THR A 68 -14.15 12.57 10.92
N PHE A 69 -13.88 11.43 10.28
CA PHE A 69 -12.99 11.39 9.11
C PHE A 69 -13.48 12.23 7.93
N TRP A 70 -14.79 12.29 7.73
CA TRP A 70 -15.37 13.14 6.70
C TRP A 70 -15.25 14.63 7.06
N ASN A 71 -15.55 14.99 8.30
CA ASN A 71 -15.54 16.38 8.77
C ASN A 71 -14.11 16.94 8.84
N ASP A 72 -13.17 16.21 9.44
CA ASP A 72 -11.84 16.72 9.77
C ASP A 72 -10.84 16.53 8.61
N MET A 73 -11.01 15.47 7.83
CA MET A 73 -10.07 15.11 6.76
C MET A 73 -10.70 15.08 5.36
N GLY A 74 -12.02 15.22 5.23
CA GLY A 74 -12.69 15.15 3.93
C GLY A 74 -12.52 13.79 3.23
N ILE A 75 -12.32 12.71 3.99
CA ILE A 75 -12.18 11.35 3.43
C ILE A 75 -13.37 10.47 3.82
N LYS A 76 -13.86 9.67 2.87
CA LYS A 76 -14.91 8.68 3.10
C LYS A 76 -14.27 7.32 3.37
N VAL A 77 -14.32 6.87 4.62
CA VAL A 77 -13.78 5.56 5.02
C VAL A 77 -14.89 4.53 5.25
N ASP A 78 -14.63 3.29 4.86
CA ASP A 78 -15.43 2.09 5.09
C ASP A 78 -16.94 2.19 4.75
N LYS A 79 -17.25 2.96 3.69
CA LYS A 79 -18.61 3.04 3.11
C LYS A 79 -18.71 2.11 1.91
N ILE A 80 -19.83 1.40 1.78
CA ILE A 80 -20.11 0.57 0.61
C ILE A 80 -20.50 1.50 -0.54
N VAL A 81 -19.85 1.33 -1.70
CA VAL A 81 -20.15 2.05 -2.93
C VAL A 81 -20.68 1.03 -3.94
N GLN A 82 -21.93 1.20 -4.35
CA GLN A 82 -22.59 0.27 -5.27
C GLN A 82 -21.78 0.13 -6.58
N GLY A 83 -21.45 -1.11 -6.95
CA GLY A 83 -20.68 -1.41 -8.16
C GLY A 83 -19.17 -1.14 -8.09
N GLN A 84 -18.64 -0.60 -6.99
CA GLN A 84 -17.20 -0.29 -6.83
C GLN A 84 -16.55 -0.91 -5.59
N GLY A 85 -17.34 -1.56 -4.72
CA GLY A 85 -16.84 -2.20 -3.50
C GLY A 85 -16.93 -1.29 -2.30
N THR A 86 -15.80 -1.03 -1.62
CA THR A 86 -15.76 -0.13 -0.45
C THR A 86 -14.99 1.14 -0.77
N SER A 87 -15.25 2.21 -0.03
CA SER A 87 -14.57 3.50 -0.18
C SER A 87 -13.11 3.48 0.26
N ASN A 88 -12.62 2.36 0.81
CA ASN A 88 -11.22 2.16 1.20
C ASN A 88 -10.36 1.89 -0.03
N THR A 89 -10.17 2.93 -0.84
CA THR A 89 -9.28 2.92 -2.00
C THR A 89 -7.83 3.18 -1.58
N GLY A 90 -6.88 2.89 -2.47
CA GLY A 90 -5.46 3.22 -2.24
C GLY A 90 -5.23 4.69 -1.93
N ASN A 91 -6.00 5.60 -2.56
CA ASN A 91 -5.90 7.03 -2.29
C ASN A 91 -6.38 7.40 -0.88
N VAL A 92 -7.44 6.75 -0.38
CA VAL A 92 -7.91 6.96 1.00
C VAL A 92 -6.88 6.43 2.00
N ALA A 93 -6.30 5.25 1.75
CA ALA A 93 -5.23 4.70 2.59
C ALA A 93 -4.00 5.61 2.62
N ARG A 94 -3.50 6.07 1.47
CA ARG A 94 -2.36 7.01 1.41
C ARG A 94 -2.63 8.30 2.18
N ARG A 95 -3.82 8.89 2.05
CA ARG A 95 -4.20 10.10 2.82
C ARG A 95 -4.29 9.84 4.32
N PHE A 96 -4.78 8.67 4.73
CA PHE A 96 -4.88 8.26 6.13
C PHE A 96 -3.50 8.19 6.79
N PHE A 97 -2.54 7.48 6.19
CA PHE A 97 -1.21 7.32 6.77
C PHE A 97 -0.34 8.59 6.65
N LYS A 98 -0.55 9.40 5.60
CA LYS A 98 0.15 10.68 5.45
C LYS A 98 -0.11 11.63 6.64
N ASN A 99 -1.32 11.62 7.18
CA ASN A 99 -1.69 12.44 8.33
C ASN A 99 -1.86 11.56 9.59
N ALA A 100 -0.81 10.84 9.97
CA ALA A 100 -0.84 9.87 11.07
C ALA A 100 -1.35 10.47 12.40
N GLU A 101 -1.04 11.74 12.69
CA GLU A 101 -1.49 12.44 13.91
C GLU A 101 -3.01 12.60 13.98
N MET A 102 -3.61 13.10 12.90
CA MET A 102 -5.06 13.21 12.81
C MET A 102 -5.72 11.83 12.79
N SER A 103 -5.13 10.87 12.07
CA SER A 103 -5.64 9.50 12.03
C SER A 103 -5.62 8.84 13.41
N SER A 104 -4.54 9.00 14.18
CA SER A 104 -4.43 8.53 15.57
C SER A 104 -5.48 9.19 16.46
N LYS A 105 -5.60 10.53 16.39
CA LYS A 105 -6.60 11.29 17.17
C LYS A 105 -8.04 10.84 16.90
N ILE A 106 -8.39 10.58 15.63
CA ILE A 106 -9.74 10.16 15.24
C ILE A 106 -9.99 8.70 15.61
N THR A 107 -9.01 7.83 15.41
CA THR A 107 -9.18 6.38 15.64
C THR A 107 -8.97 5.96 17.09
N GLY A 108 -8.25 6.74 17.89
CA GLY A 108 -7.77 6.35 19.21
C GLY A 108 -6.68 5.27 19.18
N VAL A 109 -6.13 4.95 18.01
CA VAL A 109 -5.02 3.99 17.86
C VAL A 109 -3.69 4.72 18.05
N ASP A 110 -2.72 4.03 18.63
CA ASP A 110 -1.40 4.59 18.95
C ASP A 110 -0.73 5.25 17.74
N LEU A 111 -0.20 6.45 17.96
CA LEU A 111 0.41 7.27 16.91
C LEU A 111 1.68 6.62 16.35
N ASN A 112 2.51 6.06 17.23
CA ASN A 112 3.79 5.47 16.84
C ASN A 112 3.55 4.26 15.93
N LEU A 113 2.59 3.41 16.29
CA LEU A 113 2.19 2.28 15.44
C LEU A 113 1.72 2.74 14.05
N ILE A 114 0.87 3.76 13.97
CA ILE A 114 0.38 4.27 12.66
C ILE A 114 1.55 4.83 11.82
N LYS A 115 2.48 5.56 12.44
CA LYS A 115 3.67 6.09 11.76
C LYS A 115 4.56 4.96 11.23
N LYS A 116 4.93 4.00 12.08
CA LYS A 116 5.75 2.83 11.68
C LYS A 116 5.12 2.03 10.53
N LEU A 117 3.81 1.75 10.63
CA LEU A 117 3.08 1.07 9.56
C LEU A 117 3.04 1.89 8.27
N GLY A 118 2.89 3.21 8.36
CA GLY A 118 2.96 4.12 7.21
C GLY A 118 4.32 4.08 6.53
N ASP A 119 5.40 4.14 7.30
CA ASP A 119 6.77 4.12 6.79
C ASP A 119 7.09 2.81 6.06
N ILE A 120 6.67 1.66 6.61
CA ILE A 120 6.80 0.35 5.94
C ILE A 120 6.09 0.36 4.59
N LEU A 121 4.87 0.88 4.54
CA LEU A 121 4.08 0.95 3.31
C LEU A 121 4.71 1.89 2.27
N ILE A 122 5.31 3.00 2.71
CA ILE A 122 6.04 3.92 1.82
C ILE A 122 7.29 3.23 1.29
N ALA A 123 8.09 2.59 2.15
CA ALA A 123 9.33 1.91 1.77
C ALA A 123 9.07 0.88 0.66
N ILE A 124 8.11 -0.04 0.85
CA ILE A 124 7.78 -1.08 -0.15
C ILE A 124 7.17 -0.52 -1.44
N SER A 125 6.60 0.70 -1.39
CA SER A 125 5.99 1.35 -2.56
C SER A 125 6.90 2.37 -3.24
N SER A 126 8.10 2.60 -2.70
CA SER A 126 9.00 3.68 -3.12
C SER A 126 9.65 3.43 -4.48
N GLY A 127 9.85 2.16 -4.84
CA GLY A 127 10.54 1.75 -6.06
C GLY A 127 12.06 1.72 -5.95
N TYR A 128 12.64 2.11 -4.80
CA TYR A 128 14.08 2.02 -4.53
C TYR A 128 14.46 0.65 -3.93
N GLU A 129 15.74 0.33 -3.98
CA GLU A 129 16.29 -0.83 -3.29
C GLU A 129 16.21 -0.67 -1.77
N ILE A 130 15.74 -1.72 -1.08
CA ILE A 130 15.51 -1.70 0.36
C ILE A 130 16.59 -2.55 1.02
N ASN A 131 17.25 -2.03 2.05
CA ASN A 131 18.13 -2.83 2.87
C ASN A 131 17.28 -3.85 3.65
N PHE A 132 17.39 -5.13 3.27
CA PHE A 132 16.54 -6.18 3.81
C PHE A 132 16.76 -6.42 5.31
N GLU A 133 17.96 -6.16 5.85
CA GLU A 133 18.29 -6.36 7.27
C GLU A 133 17.65 -5.28 8.13
N SER A 134 17.89 -4.01 7.79
CA SER A 134 17.29 -2.86 8.48
C SER A 134 15.76 -2.87 8.38
N PHE A 135 15.22 -3.30 7.22
CA PHE A 135 13.78 -3.46 7.05
C PHE A 135 13.20 -4.60 7.90
N ASP A 136 13.92 -5.72 8.05
CA ASP A 136 13.51 -6.85 8.88
C ASP A 136 13.41 -6.46 10.35
N GLU A 137 14.43 -5.78 10.88
CA GLU A 137 14.46 -5.26 12.24
C GLU A 137 13.29 -4.30 12.49
N TYR A 138 13.11 -3.31 11.60
CA TYR A 138 12.02 -2.35 11.71
C TYR A 138 10.63 -3.01 11.69
N CYS A 139 10.45 -4.04 10.86
CA CYS A 139 9.21 -4.80 10.79
C CYS A 139 8.96 -5.65 12.04
N LYS A 140 10.00 -6.28 12.60
CA LYS A 140 9.91 -7.06 13.85
C LYS A 140 9.54 -6.18 15.03
N GLU A 141 10.23 -5.05 15.21
CA GLU A 141 9.88 -4.06 16.24
C GLU A 141 8.43 -3.58 16.11
N THR A 142 7.98 -3.34 14.88
CA THR A 142 6.60 -2.91 14.61
C THR A 142 5.59 -4.02 14.95
N ALA A 143 5.94 -5.28 14.69
CA ALA A 143 5.10 -6.43 15.04
C ALA A 143 5.01 -6.63 16.56
N GLU A 144 6.12 -6.44 17.28
CA GLU A 144 6.16 -6.48 18.74
C GLU A 144 5.29 -5.39 19.35
N LEU A 145 5.44 -4.14 18.90
CA LEU A 145 4.60 -3.01 19.32
C LEU A 145 3.12 -3.27 19.05
N TYR A 146 2.79 -3.85 17.89
CA TYR A 146 1.40 -4.21 17.56
C TYR A 146 0.83 -5.22 18.56
N ILE A 147 1.60 -6.24 18.92
CA ILE A 147 1.17 -7.28 19.86
C ILE A 147 1.04 -6.70 21.26
N GLU A 148 1.99 -5.89 21.71
CA GLU A 148 1.92 -5.24 23.02
C GLU A 148 0.64 -4.43 23.19
N LEU A 149 0.29 -3.61 22.19
CA LEU A 149 -0.87 -2.72 22.26
C LEU A 149 -2.20 -3.40 21.93
N TYR A 150 -2.20 -4.32 20.96
CA TYR A 150 -3.41 -4.83 20.32
C TYR A 150 -3.42 -6.36 20.15
N ASN A 151 -2.79 -7.13 21.07
CA ASN A 151 -2.74 -8.60 21.02
C ASN A 151 -4.10 -9.27 20.76
N TRP A 152 -5.17 -8.70 21.34
CA TRP A 152 -6.54 -9.19 21.24
C TRP A 152 -7.09 -9.17 19.80
N TYR A 153 -6.52 -8.34 18.91
CA TYR A 153 -6.87 -8.31 17.50
C TYR A 153 -5.84 -9.07 16.67
N ARG A 154 -6.29 -10.09 15.94
CA ARG A 154 -5.41 -10.88 15.07
C ARG A 154 -4.95 -10.06 13.86
N MET A 155 -3.63 -10.01 13.62
CA MET A 155 -3.07 -9.39 12.42
C MET A 155 -3.66 -10.01 11.14
N PRO A 156 -4.10 -9.19 10.17
CA PRO A 156 -4.53 -9.71 8.87
C PRO A 156 -3.39 -10.42 8.14
N PRO A 157 -3.69 -11.41 7.26
CA PRO A 157 -2.66 -12.16 6.52
C PRO A 157 -1.69 -11.27 5.74
N SER A 158 -2.18 -10.17 5.14
CA SER A 158 -1.35 -9.22 4.39
C SER A 158 -0.36 -8.47 5.27
N MET A 159 -0.77 -8.08 6.49
CA MET A 159 0.09 -7.39 7.45
C MET A 159 1.12 -8.34 8.02
N HIS A 160 0.68 -9.52 8.44
CA HIS A 160 1.55 -10.59 8.91
C HIS A 160 2.60 -10.98 7.85
N LYS A 161 2.20 -11.14 6.58
CA LYS A 161 3.12 -11.45 5.47
C LYS A 161 4.20 -10.38 5.32
N ILE A 162 3.84 -9.10 5.42
CA ILE A 162 4.81 -8.00 5.28
C ILE A 162 5.72 -7.91 6.50
N LEU A 163 5.15 -7.93 7.71
CA LEU A 163 5.93 -7.74 8.93
C LEU A 163 6.87 -8.91 9.24
N LEU A 164 6.51 -10.14 8.88
CA LEU A 164 7.30 -11.32 9.27
C LEU A 164 8.03 -12.01 8.11
N HIS A 165 7.55 -11.81 6.87
CA HIS A 165 8.15 -12.43 5.69
C HIS A 165 8.53 -11.40 4.61
N GLY A 166 8.29 -10.11 4.85
CA GLY A 166 8.53 -9.06 3.86
C GLY A 166 10.01 -8.95 3.49
N SER A 167 10.90 -8.96 4.47
CA SER A 167 12.37 -8.94 4.29
C SER A 167 12.86 -10.09 3.41
N ILE A 168 12.32 -11.30 3.63
CA ILE A 168 12.69 -12.50 2.87
C ILE A 168 12.20 -12.39 1.42
N VAL A 169 10.99 -11.85 1.21
CA VAL A 169 10.49 -11.59 -0.15
C VAL A 169 11.34 -10.52 -0.85
N ILE A 170 11.72 -9.45 -0.15
CA ILE A 170 12.61 -8.39 -0.68
C ILE A 170 13.95 -8.99 -1.09
N LYS A 171 14.56 -9.82 -0.24
CA LYS A 171 15.86 -10.47 -0.49
C LYS A 171 15.86 -11.35 -1.76
N HIS A 172 14.74 -12.00 -2.08
CA HIS A 172 14.62 -12.87 -3.25
C HIS A 172 14.02 -12.16 -4.47
N ALA A 173 13.60 -10.90 -4.34
CA ALA A 173 13.05 -10.14 -5.45
C ALA A 173 14.19 -9.71 -6.39
N LEU A 174 14.00 -9.91 -7.69
CA LEU A 174 14.97 -9.52 -8.72
C LEU A 174 15.06 -8.00 -8.92
N VAL A 175 13.99 -7.29 -8.59
CA VAL A 175 13.87 -5.84 -8.74
C VAL A 175 13.12 -5.28 -7.53
N PRO A 176 13.30 -3.98 -7.21
CA PRO A 176 12.56 -3.32 -6.15
C PRO A 176 11.05 -3.62 -6.20
N ILE A 177 10.48 -3.97 -5.04
CA ILE A 177 9.08 -4.40 -4.94
C ILE A 177 8.10 -3.33 -5.45
N GLY A 178 8.43 -2.04 -5.26
CA GLY A 178 7.61 -0.95 -5.76
C GLY A 178 7.42 -0.98 -7.28
N LEU A 179 8.42 -1.46 -8.03
CA LEU A 179 8.36 -1.61 -9.48
C LEU A 179 7.51 -2.82 -9.92
N LEU A 180 7.35 -3.82 -9.06
CA LEU A 180 6.49 -5.00 -9.28
C LEU A 180 5.02 -4.77 -8.90
N SER A 181 4.63 -3.51 -8.70
CA SER A 181 3.30 -3.15 -8.20
C SER A 181 2.18 -3.50 -9.17
N GLU A 182 1.07 -4.04 -8.64
CA GLU A 182 -0.15 -4.27 -9.41
C GLU A 182 -0.90 -2.97 -9.77
N GLU A 183 -0.50 -1.82 -9.22
CA GLU A 183 -1.17 -0.52 -9.45
C GLU A 183 -1.12 -0.12 -10.92
N ALA A 184 0.02 -0.32 -11.58
CA ALA A 184 0.21 0.03 -12.99
C ALA A 184 -0.80 -0.71 -13.87
N GLN A 185 -0.90 -2.03 -13.72
CA GLN A 185 -1.85 -2.85 -14.47
C GLN A 185 -3.30 -2.50 -14.14
N LYS A 186 -3.65 -2.25 -12.87
CA LYS A 186 -5.00 -1.85 -12.49
C LYS A 186 -5.38 -0.47 -13.02
N ALA A 187 -4.43 0.46 -13.12
CA ALA A 187 -4.65 1.77 -13.70
C ALA A 187 -4.97 1.68 -15.21
N CYS A 188 -4.38 0.72 -15.92
CA CYS A 188 -4.70 0.45 -17.32
C CYS A 188 -6.18 0.12 -17.54
N ASN A 189 -6.93 -0.36 -16.54
CA ASN A 189 -8.37 -0.58 -16.66
C ASN A 189 -9.15 0.71 -16.94
N LYS A 190 -8.63 1.89 -16.53
CA LYS A 190 -9.21 3.18 -16.87
C LYS A 190 -9.07 3.45 -18.37
N ASN A 191 -7.88 3.20 -18.92
CA ASN A 191 -7.61 3.31 -20.35
C ASN A 191 -8.45 2.30 -21.15
N TYR A 192 -8.54 1.06 -20.68
CA TYR A 192 -9.39 0.02 -21.29
C TYR A 192 -10.83 0.48 -21.46
N LYS A 193 -11.45 1.04 -20.41
CA LYS A 193 -12.83 1.55 -20.46
C LYS A 193 -12.95 2.71 -21.45
N ASN A 194 -12.02 3.66 -21.40
CA ASN A 194 -11.99 4.80 -22.31
C ASN A 194 -11.79 4.41 -23.78
N PHE A 195 -10.86 3.50 -24.06
CA PHE A 195 -10.63 2.98 -25.41
C PHE A 195 -11.85 2.22 -25.90
N ARG A 196 -12.41 1.33 -25.07
CA ARG A 196 -13.63 0.62 -25.41
C ARG A 196 -14.75 1.60 -25.71
N GLU A 197 -14.97 2.67 -24.96
CA GLU A 197 -16.07 3.61 -25.21
C GLU A 197 -15.84 4.46 -26.47
N ASN A 198 -14.64 5.04 -26.61
CA ASN A 198 -14.40 6.13 -27.57
C ASN A 198 -13.54 5.76 -28.79
N HIS A 199 -12.81 4.64 -28.75
CA HIS A 199 -11.77 4.31 -29.75
C HIS A 199 -11.99 2.94 -30.42
N THR A 200 -13.20 2.39 -30.35
CA THR A 200 -13.51 1.09 -30.97
C THR A 200 -14.75 1.16 -31.84
N ARG A 201 -14.73 0.44 -32.97
CA ARG A 201 -15.90 0.29 -33.84
C ARG A 201 -17.00 -0.50 -33.13
N LYS A 202 -18.23 0.03 -33.17
CA LYS A 202 -19.44 -0.56 -32.54
C LYS A 202 -20.28 -1.41 -33.48
N ILE A 203 -19.63 -2.00 -34.49
CA ILE A 203 -20.30 -2.78 -35.54
C ILE A 203 -20.43 -4.25 -35.13
N SER A 204 -19.42 -4.81 -34.45
CA SER A 204 -19.46 -6.17 -33.91
C SER A 204 -18.57 -6.29 -32.68
N ARG A 205 -18.81 -7.31 -31.85
CA ARG A 205 -17.94 -7.61 -30.70
C ARG A 205 -16.52 -7.95 -31.12
N LEU A 206 -16.36 -8.65 -32.24
CA LEU A 206 -15.05 -9.00 -32.79
C LEU A 206 -14.28 -7.73 -33.15
N SER A 207 -14.89 -6.84 -33.92
CA SER A 207 -14.29 -5.56 -34.31
C SER A 207 -13.97 -4.69 -33.10
N THR A 208 -14.86 -4.62 -32.11
CA THR A 208 -14.60 -3.90 -30.86
C THR A 208 -13.36 -4.45 -30.14
N ASN A 209 -13.23 -5.77 -30.03
CA ASN A 209 -12.09 -6.40 -29.36
C ASN A 209 -10.79 -6.21 -30.14
N THR A 210 -10.83 -6.32 -31.47
CA THR A 210 -9.67 -6.06 -32.34
C THR A 210 -9.15 -4.64 -32.16
N ASP A 211 -10.04 -3.64 -32.23
CA ASP A 211 -9.66 -2.23 -32.06
C ASP A 211 -9.14 -1.95 -30.66
N LEU A 212 -9.74 -2.57 -29.64
CA LEU A 212 -9.31 -2.41 -28.25
C LEU A 212 -7.91 -2.98 -28.04
N MET A 213 -7.59 -4.13 -28.61
CA MET A 213 -6.25 -4.72 -28.55
C MET A 213 -5.23 -3.82 -29.26
N HIS A 214 -5.54 -3.33 -30.46
CA HIS A 214 -4.65 -2.39 -31.16
C HIS A 214 -4.42 -1.10 -30.36
N ALA A 215 -5.47 -0.52 -29.77
CA ALA A 215 -5.35 0.68 -28.96
C ALA A 215 -4.46 0.44 -27.72
N LEU A 216 -4.59 -0.72 -27.06
CA LEU A 216 -3.74 -1.09 -25.94
C LEU A 216 -2.27 -1.27 -26.37
N LEU A 217 -2.02 -1.97 -27.49
CA LEU A 217 -0.67 -2.17 -28.02
C LEU A 217 0.01 -0.84 -28.36
N ILE A 218 -0.69 0.06 -29.06
CA ILE A 218 -0.19 1.41 -29.34
C ILE A 218 0.08 2.16 -28.04
N SER A 219 -0.80 2.02 -27.04
CA SER A 219 -0.64 2.71 -25.75
C SER A 219 0.60 2.25 -24.97
N SER A 220 0.99 0.98 -25.09
CA SER A 220 2.16 0.39 -24.40
C SER A 220 3.41 0.27 -25.28
N ASP A 221 3.37 0.78 -26.51
CA ASP A 221 4.52 0.76 -27.41
C ASP A 221 5.67 1.63 -26.84
N PRO A 222 6.87 1.06 -26.61
CA PRO A 222 7.98 1.79 -26.00
C PRO A 222 8.47 2.98 -26.84
N GLU A 223 8.50 2.84 -28.17
CA GLU A 223 9.00 3.86 -29.08
C GLU A 223 8.02 5.03 -29.18
N ILE A 224 6.72 4.73 -29.24
CA ILE A 224 5.69 5.77 -29.20
C ILE A 224 5.68 6.43 -27.82
N SER A 225 5.76 5.63 -26.75
CA SER A 225 5.69 6.16 -25.37
C SER A 225 6.87 7.08 -25.04
N SER A 226 8.08 6.81 -25.53
CA SER A 226 9.25 7.67 -25.28
C SER A 226 9.13 9.04 -25.95
N LYS A 227 8.38 9.13 -27.05
CA LYS A 227 8.14 10.36 -27.81
C LYS A 227 6.90 11.14 -27.34
N ARG A 228 6.10 10.60 -26.41
CA ARG A 228 4.92 11.29 -25.89
C ARG A 228 5.31 12.39 -24.91
N ASN A 229 4.65 13.53 -25.03
CA ASN A 229 4.74 14.59 -24.03
C ASN A 229 4.04 14.16 -22.74
N ILE A 230 4.82 13.87 -21.70
CA ILE A 230 4.30 13.48 -20.39
C ILE A 230 4.45 14.68 -19.44
N LEU A 231 3.37 15.02 -18.75
CA LEU A 231 3.43 15.99 -17.65
C LEU A 231 4.22 15.38 -16.49
N LYS A 232 5.33 16.01 -16.10
CA LYS A 232 6.10 15.58 -14.93
C LYS A 232 5.26 15.79 -13.68
N THR A 233 5.07 14.73 -12.90
CA THR A 233 4.48 14.84 -11.57
C THR A 233 5.50 15.46 -10.61
N PRO A 234 5.07 16.30 -9.65
CA PRO A 234 5.97 16.84 -8.65
C PRO A 234 6.59 15.72 -7.83
N PHE A 235 7.91 15.81 -7.61
CA PHE A 235 8.62 14.91 -6.72
C PHE A 235 8.12 15.11 -5.29
N THR A 236 7.85 14.02 -4.58
CA THR A 236 7.49 14.07 -3.15
C THR A 236 8.64 13.46 -2.38
N GLU A 237 9.23 14.22 -1.47
CA GLU A 237 10.33 13.73 -0.67
C GLU A 237 9.90 12.60 0.27
N LEU A 238 10.76 11.59 0.39
CA LEU A 238 10.57 10.48 1.32
C LEU A 238 10.81 10.94 2.77
N PRO A 239 10.03 10.44 3.74
CA PRO A 239 10.28 10.69 5.16
C PRO A 239 11.68 10.21 5.58
N SER A 240 12.30 10.90 6.52
CA SER A 240 13.65 10.56 7.01
C SER A 240 13.75 9.13 7.57
N SER A 241 12.70 8.64 8.24
CA SER A 241 12.62 7.26 8.73
C SER A 241 12.67 6.24 7.59
N VAL A 242 12.06 6.55 6.45
CA VAL A 242 12.06 5.68 5.26
C VAL A 242 13.40 5.72 4.54
N LYS A 243 14.07 6.88 4.52
CA LYS A 243 15.40 7.00 3.91
C LYS A 243 16.43 6.09 4.56
N GLN A 244 16.31 5.83 5.87
CA GLN A 244 17.18 4.88 6.60
C GLN A 244 16.96 3.41 6.18
N LEU A 245 15.82 3.08 5.58
CA LEU A 245 15.49 1.72 5.15
C LEU A 245 15.88 1.44 3.70
N ILE A 246 16.22 2.48 2.94
CA ILE A 246 16.49 2.43 1.51
C ILE A 246 17.99 2.58 1.28
N ILE A 247 18.50 1.85 0.30
CA ILE A 247 19.87 2.02 -0.18
C ILE A 247 19.87 3.24 -1.10
N THR A 248 20.43 4.36 -0.66
CA THR A 248 20.68 5.51 -1.52
C THR A 248 22.04 5.36 -2.17
N GLU A 249 22.12 5.41 -3.50
CA GLU A 249 23.37 5.37 -4.29
C GLU A 249 24.33 6.56 -4.04
N ASN A 250 24.14 7.34 -2.97
CA ASN A 250 24.97 8.50 -2.64
C ASN A 250 26.29 8.15 -1.91
N ASP A 251 26.65 6.87 -1.80
CA ASP A 251 27.94 6.43 -1.26
C ASP A 251 28.93 5.99 -2.35
N GLU A 252 28.59 6.11 -3.64
CA GLU A 252 29.59 6.07 -4.72
C GLU A 252 30.05 7.49 -5.04
N GLU A 253 31.35 7.68 -4.82
CA GLU A 253 32.11 8.93 -4.86
C GLU A 253 31.77 9.80 -6.09
N THR A 254 31.44 11.06 -5.82
CA THR A 254 31.66 12.17 -6.74
C THR A 254 33.16 12.35 -6.94
N GLU A 255 33.76 11.58 -7.84
CA GLU A 255 34.99 11.94 -8.54
C GLU A 255 34.88 11.46 -9.99
N ASP A 256 34.31 12.30 -10.84
CA ASP A 256 34.92 12.53 -12.16
C ASP A 256 34.51 13.91 -12.68
N SER A 257 35.48 14.81 -12.50
CA SER A 257 35.76 16.08 -13.16
C SER A 257 34.75 16.65 -14.17
N ASP A 258 34.35 17.90 -13.88
CA ASP A 258 34.28 18.98 -14.86
C ASP A 258 35.33 18.80 -15.97
N VAL A 259 34.90 18.65 -17.23
CA VAL A 259 35.36 19.43 -18.40
C VAL A 259 34.48 19.00 -19.60
N CYS A 260 33.60 19.88 -20.07
CA CYS A 260 33.55 20.12 -21.51
C CYS A 260 33.09 21.56 -21.75
N SER A 261 34.09 22.35 -22.11
CA SER A 261 34.04 23.74 -22.52
C SER A 261 33.08 23.99 -23.67
N ASP A 262 32.36 25.11 -23.57
CA ASP A 262 31.85 25.84 -24.73
C ASP A 262 32.98 26.13 -25.73
N SER A 263 32.74 25.82 -27.00
CA SER A 263 33.38 26.51 -28.13
C SER A 263 32.58 26.25 -29.41
N GLU A 264 31.95 27.33 -29.86
CA GLU A 264 31.52 27.75 -31.23
C GLU A 264 30.76 26.77 -32.14
#